data_AF-A0A932GLN2-F1
#
_entry.id   AF-A0A932GLN2-F1
#
_cell.length_a   1.000
_cell.length_b   1.000
_cell.length_c   1.000
_cell.angle_alpha   90.00
_cell.angle_beta   90.00
_cell.angle_gamma   90.00
#
_symmetry.space_group_name_H-M   'P 1'
#
loop_
_entity.id
_entity.type
_entity.pdbx_description
1 polymer ?
#
loop_
_entity_poly.entity_id
_entity_poly.type
_entity_poly.pdbx_seq_one_letter_code
_entity_poly.pdbx_strand_id
1 'polypeptide(L)'
;IAFFIIVACAATLHVHGVRIESAADAALALEPLAGRYATVLFAIGLFNASAFAAAIVPLSTAYAACEALGWAGGVDRGLREAPGFFAIYLALVGTGAVAILWPGAPLIEIMVASQVLNGILLPAILVLMLRLINDREVMGTYVNSPLFNLVGRGTAAVMIALSLLLLILALRGA
;
A
#
# COMPACT_ATOMS: atom_id res chain seq x y z
N ILE A 1 14.17 3.06 -7.40
CA ILE A 1 14.14 1.83 -6.58
C ILE A 1 13.33 0.74 -7.28
N ALA A 2 12.01 0.92 -7.50
CA ALA A 2 11.17 -0.07 -8.18
C ALA A 2 11.74 -0.58 -9.52
N PHE A 3 12.23 0.32 -10.37
CA PHE A 3 12.90 -0.06 -11.63
C PHE A 3 14.06 -1.05 -11.42
N PHE A 4 14.95 -0.78 -10.46
CA PHE A 4 16.08 -1.67 -10.17
C PHE A 4 15.63 -3.02 -9.61
N ILE A 5 14.57 -3.05 -8.79
CA ILE A 5 13.99 -4.30 -8.30
C ILE A 5 13.43 -5.12 -9.46
N ILE A 6 12.69 -4.49 -10.37
CA ILE A 6 12.13 -5.16 -11.55
C ILE A 6 13.24 -5.74 -12.44
N VAL A 7 14.27 -4.95 -12.74
CA VAL A 7 15.41 -5.40 -13.56
C VAL A 7 16.18 -6.53 -12.87
N ALA A 8 16.44 -6.42 -11.57
CA ALA A 8 17.12 -7.47 -10.81
C ALA A 8 16.32 -8.78 -10.81
N CYS A 9 15.03 -8.72 -10.49
CA CYS A 9 14.15 -9.90 -10.52
C CYS A 9 14.03 -10.49 -11.94
N ALA A 10 13.98 -9.66 -12.99
CA ALA A 10 13.96 -10.15 -14.36
C ALA A 10 15.29 -10.84 -14.75
N ALA A 11 16.43 -10.28 -14.35
CA ALA A 11 17.75 -10.82 -14.66
C ALA A 11 18.07 -12.10 -13.88
N THR A 12 17.52 -12.29 -12.68
CA THR A 12 17.78 -13.48 -11.85
C THR A 12 16.68 -14.51 -11.95
N LEU A 13 15.45 -14.11 -11.65
CA LEU A 13 14.37 -15.03 -11.33
C LEU A 13 13.70 -15.60 -12.57
N HIS A 14 13.49 -14.76 -13.60
CA HIS A 14 12.89 -15.19 -14.86
C HIS A 14 13.80 -16.19 -15.60
N VAL A 15 15.12 -15.99 -15.54
CA VAL A 15 16.12 -16.85 -16.20
C VAL A 15 16.18 -18.24 -15.57
N HIS A 16 15.98 -18.34 -14.25
CA HIS A 16 16.03 -19.62 -13.51
C HIS A 16 14.65 -20.29 -13.36
N GLY A 17 13.58 -19.69 -13.89
CA GLY A 17 12.22 -20.26 -13.85
C GLY A 17 11.63 -20.42 -12.43
N VAL A 18 12.18 -19.71 -11.44
CA VAL A 18 11.78 -19.84 -10.03
C VAL A 18 10.47 -19.07 -9.82
N ARG A 19 9.44 -19.76 -9.28
CA ARG A 19 8.21 -19.11 -8.82
C ARG A 19 8.44 -18.55 -7.41
N ILE A 20 8.04 -17.29 -7.19
CA ILE A 20 8.09 -16.67 -5.86
C ILE A 20 6.82 -17.04 -5.10
N GLU A 21 6.96 -17.72 -3.98
CA GLU A 21 5.85 -17.95 -3.05
C GLU A 21 6.01 -17.10 -1.78
N SER A 22 7.22 -16.61 -1.52
CA SER A 22 7.54 -15.77 -0.37
C SER A 22 8.61 -14.72 -0.66
N ALA A 23 8.69 -13.70 0.21
CA ALA A 23 9.76 -12.70 0.13
C ALA A 23 11.17 -13.28 0.38
N ALA A 24 11.26 -14.42 1.07
CA ALA A 24 12.53 -15.13 1.28
C ALA A 24 13.08 -15.69 -0.05
N ASP A 25 12.20 -16.22 -0.91
CA ASP A 25 12.59 -16.74 -2.22
C ASP A 25 13.16 -15.63 -3.11
N ALA A 26 12.57 -14.43 -3.04
CA ALA A 26 13.09 -13.26 -3.74
C ALA A 26 14.49 -12.85 -3.24
N ALA A 27 14.77 -12.96 -1.94
CA ALA A 27 16.08 -12.65 -1.36
C ALA A 27 17.16 -13.66 -1.79
N LEU A 28 16.83 -14.95 -1.80
CA LEU A 28 17.73 -16.03 -2.22
C LEU A 28 18.01 -15.97 -3.72
N ALA A 29 17.03 -15.57 -4.53
CA ALA A 29 17.21 -15.39 -5.96
C ALA A 29 18.18 -14.25 -6.34
N LEU A 30 18.53 -13.36 -5.41
CA LEU A 30 19.51 -12.29 -5.63
C LEU A 30 20.96 -12.75 -5.41
N GLU A 31 21.17 -13.86 -4.71
CA GLU A 31 22.50 -14.39 -4.40
C GLU A 31 23.37 -14.65 -5.64
N PRO A 32 22.90 -15.31 -6.72
CA PRO A 32 23.76 -15.61 -7.88
C PRO A 32 24.19 -14.39 -8.71
N LEU A 33 23.50 -13.24 -8.59
CA LEU A 33 23.80 -12.05 -9.39
C LEU A 33 24.69 -11.04 -8.66
N ALA A 34 24.44 -10.85 -7.36
CA ALA A 34 25.08 -9.79 -6.57
C ALA A 34 25.84 -10.33 -5.34
N GLY A 35 25.91 -11.66 -5.20
CA GLY A 35 26.63 -12.35 -4.13
C GLY A 35 25.89 -12.34 -2.80
N ARG A 36 26.46 -13.06 -1.82
CA ARG A 36 25.86 -13.25 -0.48
C ARG A 36 25.58 -11.94 0.27
N TYR A 37 26.36 -10.89 0.03
CA TYR A 37 26.16 -9.59 0.67
C TYR A 37 24.90 -8.88 0.21
N ALA A 38 24.46 -9.09 -1.04
CA ALA A 38 23.25 -8.47 -1.57
C ALA A 38 21.99 -9.07 -0.93
N THR A 39 21.96 -10.38 -0.69
CA THR A 39 20.87 -11.05 0.03
C THR A 39 20.73 -10.50 1.45
N VAL A 40 21.84 -10.29 2.16
CA VAL A 40 21.83 -9.70 3.52
C VAL A 40 21.33 -8.26 3.50
N LEU A 41 21.82 -7.43 2.57
CA LEU A 41 21.35 -6.05 2.42
C LEU A 41 19.86 -5.99 2.07
N PHE A 42 19.37 -6.89 1.20
CA PHE A 42 17.95 -7.00 0.88
C PHE A 42 17.13 -7.40 2.11
N ALA A 43 17.59 -8.39 2.88
CA ALA A 43 16.90 -8.82 4.10
C ALA A 43 16.79 -7.69 5.14
N ILE A 44 17.87 -6.93 5.36
CA ILE A 44 17.87 -5.77 6.27
C ILE A 44 16.91 -4.69 5.77
N GLY A 45 16.95 -4.36 4.47
CA GLY A 45 16.08 -3.36 3.87
C GLY A 45 14.61 -3.76 3.93
N LEU A 46 14.29 -5.01 3.60
CA LEU A 46 12.94 -5.55 3.66
C LEU A 46 12.41 -5.56 5.10
N PHE A 47 13.23 -5.98 6.06
CA PHE A 47 12.86 -5.96 7.47
C PHE A 47 12.55 -4.53 7.95
N ASN A 48 13.43 -3.57 7.63
CA ASN A 48 13.24 -2.17 8.01
C ASN A 48 11.96 -1.58 7.39
N ALA A 49 11.74 -1.79 6.09
CA ALA A 49 10.54 -1.31 5.40
C ALA A 49 9.27 -1.95 6.00
N SER A 50 9.31 -3.24 6.31
CA SER A 50 8.18 -3.96 6.91
C SER A 50 7.87 -3.46 8.32
N ALA A 51 8.89 -3.19 9.14
CA ALA A 51 8.73 -2.66 10.48
C ALA A 51 8.11 -1.25 10.46
N PHE A 52 8.57 -0.38 9.57
CA PHE A 52 7.97 0.95 9.39
C PHE A 52 6.52 0.87 8.91
N ALA A 53 6.22 0.01 7.93
CA ALA A 53 4.86 -0.18 7.45
C ALA A 53 3.93 -0.69 8.56
N ALA A 54 4.39 -1.67 9.34
CA ALA A 54 3.64 -2.24 10.46
C ALA A 54 3.35 -1.22 11.58
N ALA A 55 4.19 -0.20 11.75
CA ALA A 55 3.94 0.85 12.74
C ALA A 55 3.04 1.97 12.17
N ILE A 56 3.32 2.45 10.96
CA ILE A 56 2.67 3.65 10.40
C ILE A 56 1.26 3.36 9.89
N VAL A 57 1.02 2.19 9.27
CA VAL A 57 -0.27 1.87 8.65
C VAL A 57 -1.39 1.72 9.70
N PRO A 58 -1.23 0.91 10.78
CA PRO A 58 -2.27 0.81 11.79
C PRO A 58 -2.49 2.12 12.52
N LEU A 59 -1.42 2.88 12.74
CA LEU A 59 -1.48 4.17 13.42
C LEU A 59 -2.32 5.18 12.64
N SER A 60 -1.95 5.47 11.39
CA SER A 60 -2.69 6.40 10.52
C SER A 60 -4.14 5.96 10.29
N THR A 61 -4.39 4.66 10.15
CA THR A 61 -5.74 4.11 10.00
C THR A 61 -6.58 4.28 11.26
N ALA A 62 -6.00 4.04 12.44
CA ALA A 62 -6.70 4.26 13.71
C ALA A 62 -7.05 5.74 13.92
N TYR A 63 -6.15 6.66 13.54
CA TYR A 63 -6.44 8.09 13.55
C TYR A 63 -7.61 8.44 12.63
N ALA A 64 -7.55 8.04 11.36
CA ALA A 64 -8.60 8.32 10.38
C ALA A 64 -9.96 7.71 10.80
N ALA A 65 -9.95 6.50 11.37
CA ALA A 65 -11.17 5.85 11.83
C ALA A 65 -11.77 6.55 13.06
N CYS A 66 -10.94 6.98 14.01
CA CYS A 66 -11.41 7.78 15.15
C CYS A 66 -11.99 9.13 14.71
N GLU A 67 -11.35 9.80 13.76
CA GLU A 67 -11.83 11.07 13.20
C GLU A 67 -13.18 10.88 12.49
N ALA A 68 -13.31 9.84 11.66
CA ALA A 68 -14.55 9.53 10.97
C ALA A 68 -15.72 9.17 11.90
N LEU A 69 -15.43 8.53 13.05
CA LEU A 69 -16.42 8.13 14.05
C LEU A 69 -16.67 9.20 15.12
N GLY A 70 -15.94 10.33 15.08
CA GLY A 70 -16.00 11.38 16.10
C GLY A 70 -15.51 10.93 17.48
N TRP A 71 -14.72 9.85 17.55
CA TRP A 71 -14.18 9.33 18.80
C TRP A 71 -12.94 10.09 19.22
N ALA A 72 -12.76 10.23 20.54
CA ALA A 72 -11.51 10.67 21.13
C ALA A 72 -10.37 9.74 20.70
N GLY A 73 -9.48 10.24 19.83
CA GLY A 73 -8.33 9.50 19.30
C GLY A 73 -7.04 10.29 19.51
N GLY A 74 -5.94 9.59 19.75
CA GLY A 74 -4.62 10.18 19.91
C GLY A 74 -3.67 9.29 20.68
N VAL A 75 -2.43 9.15 20.20
CA VAL A 75 -1.33 8.49 20.92
C VAL A 75 -1.03 9.17 22.25
N ASP A 76 -1.29 10.48 22.35
CA ASP A 76 -1.12 11.27 23.58
C ASP A 76 -2.19 11.00 24.64
N ARG A 77 -3.24 10.21 24.33
CA ARG A 77 -4.30 9.85 25.29
C ARG A 77 -4.07 8.48 25.90
N GLY A 78 -4.41 8.33 27.18
CA GLY A 78 -4.27 7.05 27.87
C GLY A 78 -5.19 5.97 27.27
N LEU A 79 -4.81 4.69 27.46
CA LEU A 79 -5.60 3.51 27.06
C LEU A 79 -7.07 3.55 27.52
N ARG A 80 -7.35 4.23 28.65
CA ARG A 80 -8.70 4.41 29.20
C ARG A 80 -9.44 5.64 28.65
N GLU A 81 -8.72 6.60 28.08
CA GLU A 81 -9.26 7.86 27.55
C GLU A 81 -9.63 7.76 26.06
N ALA A 82 -8.97 6.86 25.33
CA ALA A 82 -9.22 6.58 23.91
C ALA A 82 -9.32 5.07 23.63
N PRO A 83 -10.25 4.32 24.26
CA PRO A 83 -10.32 2.87 24.11
C PRO A 83 -10.58 2.44 22.66
N GLY A 84 -11.34 3.23 21.90
CA GLY A 84 -11.62 2.97 20.48
C GLY A 84 -10.36 3.01 19.60
N PHE A 85 -9.46 3.96 19.86
CA PHE A 85 -8.21 4.11 19.11
C PHE A 85 -7.31 2.88 19.29
N PHE A 86 -7.05 2.49 20.54
CA PHE A 86 -6.22 1.33 20.84
C PHE A 86 -6.87 0.01 20.43
N ALA A 87 -8.21 -0.09 20.48
CA ALA A 87 -8.92 -1.27 19.99
C ALA A 87 -8.75 -1.44 18.48
N ILE A 88 -8.92 -0.37 17.68
CA ILE A 88 -8.72 -0.41 16.23
C ILE A 88 -7.26 -0.73 15.91
N TYR A 89 -6.31 -0.04 16.57
CA TYR A 89 -4.89 -0.28 16.38
C TYR A 89 -4.50 -1.74 16.67
N LEU A 90 -4.91 -2.27 17.82
CA LEU A 90 -4.63 -3.65 18.22
C LEU A 90 -5.34 -4.66 17.30
N ALA A 91 -6.56 -4.35 16.84
CA ALA A 91 -7.27 -5.19 15.88
C ALA A 91 -6.54 -5.25 14.53
N LEU A 92 -6.05 -4.13 14.00
CA LEU A 92 -5.30 -4.12 12.74
C LEU A 92 -3.98 -4.92 12.87
N VAL A 93 -3.21 -4.68 13.92
CA VAL A 93 -1.96 -5.41 14.15
C VAL A 93 -2.22 -6.90 14.39
N GLY A 94 -3.22 -7.23 15.22
CA GLY A 94 -3.57 -8.59 15.57
C GLY A 94 -4.09 -9.39 14.37
N THR A 95 -4.99 -8.81 13.57
CA THR A 95 -5.50 -9.45 12.35
C THR A 95 -4.40 -9.65 11.31
N GLY A 96 -3.51 -8.66 11.13
CA GLY A 96 -2.33 -8.80 10.26
C GLY A 96 -1.40 -9.92 10.71
N ALA A 97 -1.12 -10.02 12.01
CA ALA A 97 -0.30 -11.10 12.56
C ALA A 97 -0.95 -12.48 12.35
N VAL A 98 -2.25 -12.61 12.64
CA VAL A 98 -2.99 -13.87 12.43
C VAL A 98 -3.01 -14.28 10.95
N ALA A 99 -3.20 -13.33 10.03
CA ALA A 99 -3.19 -13.59 8.60
C ALA A 99 -1.82 -14.12 8.11
N ILE A 100 -0.72 -13.62 8.66
CA ILE A 100 0.65 -14.05 8.30
C ILE A 100 1.00 -15.40 8.93
N LEU A 101 0.57 -15.66 10.17
CA LEU A 101 0.85 -16.92 10.87
C LEU A 101 -0.02 -18.09 10.38
N TRP A 102 -1.03 -17.83 9.55
CA TRP A 102 -1.90 -18.87 9.02
C TRP A 102 -1.11 -19.81 8.09
N PRO A 103 -1.01 -21.11 8.41
CA PRO A 103 -0.21 -22.05 7.64
C PRO A 103 -0.80 -22.24 6.24
N GLY A 104 0.05 -22.11 5.21
CA GLY A 104 -0.34 -22.30 3.80
C GLY A 104 -1.13 -21.13 3.19
N ALA A 105 -1.19 -19.97 3.84
CA ALA A 105 -1.76 -18.78 3.22
C ALA A 105 -0.93 -18.35 1.99
N PRO A 106 -1.55 -18.01 0.84
CA PRO A 106 -0.82 -17.52 -0.31
C PRO A 106 -0.44 -16.03 -0.11
N LEU A 107 0.65 -15.77 0.64
CA LEU A 107 1.07 -14.40 1.01
C LEU A 107 1.22 -13.48 -0.20
N ILE A 108 1.80 -13.97 -1.30
CA ILE A 108 1.98 -13.19 -2.52
C ILE A 108 0.63 -12.84 -3.15
N GLU A 109 -0.33 -13.77 -3.21
CA GLU A 109 -1.66 -13.49 -3.75
C GLU A 109 -2.41 -12.48 -2.89
N ILE A 110 -2.34 -12.61 -1.55
CA ILE A 110 -2.94 -11.65 -0.61
C ILE A 110 -2.32 -10.27 -0.82
N MET A 111 -1.00 -10.19 -0.95
CA MET A 111 -0.29 -8.94 -1.20
C MET A 111 -0.71 -8.32 -2.54
N VAL A 112 -0.71 -9.09 -3.63
CA VAL A 112 -1.12 -8.63 -4.96
C VAL A 112 -2.59 -8.19 -4.96
N ALA A 113 -3.48 -8.96 -4.35
CA ALA A 113 -4.90 -8.61 -4.22
C ALA A 113 -5.10 -7.30 -3.45
N SER A 114 -4.35 -7.10 -2.36
CA SER A 114 -4.37 -5.84 -1.59
C SER A 114 -3.90 -4.66 -2.44
N GLN A 115 -2.86 -4.84 -3.25
CA GLN A 115 -2.37 -3.78 -4.17
C GLN A 115 -3.37 -3.48 -5.29
N VAL A 116 -4.03 -4.51 -5.84
CA VAL A 116 -5.10 -4.34 -6.84
C VAL A 116 -6.26 -3.54 -6.25
N LEU A 117 -6.70 -3.89 -5.04
CA LEU A 117 -7.76 -3.15 -4.34
C LEU A 117 -7.34 -1.69 -4.10
N ASN A 118 -6.10 -1.45 -3.66
CA ASN A 118 -5.56 -0.11 -3.48
C ASN A 118 -5.58 0.69 -4.80
N GLY A 119 -5.18 0.06 -5.92
CA GLY A 119 -5.23 0.66 -7.26
C GLY A 119 -6.64 0.98 -7.76
N ILE A 120 -7.66 0.23 -7.34
CA ILE A 120 -9.06 0.50 -7.65
C ILE A 120 -9.61 1.66 -6.78
N LEU A 121 -9.14 1.80 -5.55
CA LEU A 121 -9.55 2.88 -4.63
C LEU A 121 -8.90 4.23 -4.97
N LEU A 122 -7.67 4.22 -5.50
CA LEU A 122 -6.88 5.43 -5.78
C LEU A 122 -7.61 6.46 -6.67
N PRO A 123 -8.26 6.08 -7.78
CA PRO A 123 -9.02 7.02 -8.62
C PRO A 123 -10.17 7.69 -7.87
N ALA A 124 -10.89 6.94 -7.01
CA ALA A 124 -11.99 7.51 -6.23
C ALA A 124 -11.47 8.58 -5.25
N ILE A 125 -10.38 8.27 -4.55
CA ILE A 125 -9.71 9.22 -3.64
C ILE A 125 -9.21 10.44 -4.41
N LEU A 126 -8.59 10.27 -5.58
CA LEU A 126 -8.10 11.36 -6.41
C LEU A 126 -9.23 12.29 -6.88
N VAL A 127 -10.37 11.74 -7.30
CA VAL A 127 -11.53 12.55 -7.71
C VAL A 127 -12.07 13.37 -6.54
N LEU A 128 -12.19 12.76 -5.35
CA LEU A 128 -12.64 13.46 -4.14
C LEU A 128 -11.65 14.56 -3.74
N MET A 129 -10.35 14.26 -3.74
CA MET A 129 -9.30 15.24 -3.45
C MET A 129 -9.29 16.40 -4.46
N LEU A 130 -9.41 16.11 -5.75
CA LEU A 130 -9.49 17.16 -6.77
C LEU A 130 -10.75 18.01 -6.62
N ARG A 131 -11.88 17.43 -6.20
CA ARG A 131 -13.07 18.22 -5.86
C ARG A 131 -12.81 19.14 -4.68
N LEU A 132 -12.24 18.61 -3.59
CA LEU A 132 -11.96 19.35 -2.36
C LEU A 132 -10.98 20.50 -2.58
N ILE A 133 -9.89 20.26 -3.31
CA ILE A 133 -8.84 21.28 -3.55
C ILE A 133 -9.32 22.36 -4.54
N ASN A 134 -10.31 22.05 -5.38
CA ASN A 134 -10.93 23.04 -6.27
C ASN A 134 -12.10 23.80 -5.60
N ASP A 135 -12.52 23.39 -4.40
CA ASP A 135 -13.62 24.03 -3.68
C ASP A 135 -13.12 25.33 -3.03
N ARG A 136 -13.69 26.47 -3.44
CA ARG A 136 -13.34 27.79 -2.90
C ARG A 136 -13.86 27.99 -1.49
N GLU A 137 -14.90 27.28 -1.07
CA GLU A 137 -15.40 27.37 0.32
C GLU A 137 -14.41 26.71 1.30
N VAL A 138 -13.71 25.66 0.87
CA VAL A 138 -12.76 24.92 1.71
C VAL A 138 -11.33 25.46 1.58
N MET A 139 -10.85 25.73 0.36
CA MET A 139 -9.46 26.16 0.09
C MET A 139 -9.28 27.70 0.05
N GLY A 140 -10.37 28.47 -0.02
CA GLY A 140 -10.30 29.93 -0.11
C GLY A 140 -9.47 30.41 -1.30
N THR A 141 -8.40 31.15 -1.03
CA THR A 141 -7.45 31.68 -2.03
C THR A 141 -6.42 30.66 -2.53
N TYR A 142 -6.28 29.50 -1.89
CA TYR A 142 -5.29 28.47 -2.24
C TYR A 142 -5.84 27.39 -3.21
N VAL A 143 -6.89 27.73 -3.96
CA VAL A 143 -7.46 26.84 -4.98
C VAL A 143 -6.48 26.54 -6.11
N ASN A 144 -6.64 25.34 -6.67
CA ASN A 144 -5.73 24.84 -7.69
C ASN A 144 -5.71 25.71 -8.95
N SER A 145 -4.52 25.93 -9.52
CA SER A 145 -4.40 26.65 -10.78
C SER A 145 -4.96 25.81 -11.95
N PRO A 146 -5.39 26.43 -13.06
CA PRO A 146 -5.96 25.70 -14.20
C PRO A 146 -4.99 24.67 -14.80
N LEU A 147 -3.68 24.92 -14.73
CA LEU A 147 -2.65 23.97 -15.17
C LEU A 147 -2.60 22.73 -14.29
N PHE A 148 -2.59 22.90 -12.97
CA PHE A 148 -2.59 21.77 -12.03
C PHE A 148 -3.92 21.01 -12.07
N ASN A 149 -5.03 21.69 -12.35
CA ASN A 149 -6.33 21.02 -12.53
C ASN A 149 -6.36 20.21 -13.83
N LEU A 150 -5.73 20.68 -14.92
CA LEU A 150 -5.59 19.92 -16.16
C LEU A 150 -4.76 18.65 -15.94
N VAL A 151 -3.59 18.78 -15.30
CA VAL A 151 -2.73 17.63 -14.96
C VAL A 151 -3.45 16.68 -14.02
N GLY A 152 -4.07 17.19 -12.96
CA GLY A 152 -4.80 16.38 -11.99
C GLY A 152 -5.95 15.59 -12.63
N ARG A 153 -6.78 16.25 -13.44
CA ARG A 153 -7.86 15.60 -14.20
C ARG A 153 -7.33 14.60 -15.22
N GLY A 154 -6.22 14.91 -15.89
CA GLY A 154 -5.54 14.00 -16.81
C GLY A 154 -5.08 12.73 -16.11
N THR A 155 -4.36 12.85 -14.99
CA THR A 155 -3.92 11.71 -14.18
C THR A 155 -5.11 10.92 -13.65
N ALA A 156 -6.15 11.59 -13.14
CA ALA A 156 -7.37 10.91 -12.70
C ALA A 156 -8.05 10.13 -13.84
N ALA A 157 -8.17 10.73 -15.03
CA ALA A 157 -8.76 10.06 -16.19
C ALA A 157 -7.95 8.82 -16.63
N VAL A 158 -6.62 8.93 -16.68
CA VAL A 158 -5.74 7.79 -17.00
C VAL A 158 -5.86 6.69 -15.95
N MET A 159 -5.85 7.04 -14.66
CA MET A 159 -6.01 6.09 -13.56
C MET A 159 -7.37 5.39 -13.62
N ILE A 160 -8.46 6.13 -13.85
CA ILE A 160 -9.81 5.55 -14.00
C ILE A 160 -9.84 4.59 -15.20
N ALA A 161 -9.27 4.98 -16.34
CA ALA A 161 -9.24 4.15 -17.54
C ALA A 161 -8.47 2.85 -17.30
N LEU A 162 -7.30 2.91 -16.65
CA LEU A 162 -6.49 1.73 -16.32
C LEU A 162 -7.18 0.83 -15.30
N SER A 163 -7.79 1.40 -14.26
CA SER A 163 -8.53 0.61 -13.26
C SER A 163 -9.77 -0.06 -13.85
N LEU A 164 -10.50 0.63 -14.74
CA LEU A 164 -11.63 0.04 -15.48
C LEU A 164 -11.18 -1.07 -16.42
N LEU A 165 -10.07 -0.86 -17.14
CA LEU A 165 -9.50 -1.89 -18.02
C LEU A 165 -9.12 -3.13 -17.21
N LEU A 166 -8.45 -2.95 -16.06
CA LEU A 166 -8.08 -4.04 -15.16
C LEU A 166 -9.31 -4.78 -14.64
N LEU A 167 -10.36 -4.05 -14.24
CA LEU A 167 -11.62 -4.65 -13.80
C LEU A 167 -12.29 -5.46 -14.92
N ILE A 168 -12.34 -4.93 -16.15
CA ILE A 168 -12.90 -5.63 -17.31
C ILE A 168 -12.09 -6.89 -17.63
N LEU A 169 -10.76 -6.83 -17.58
CA LEU A 169 -9.90 -7.98 -17.81
C LEU A 169 -10.07 -9.04 -16.71
N ALA A 170 -10.16 -8.62 -15.45
CA ALA A 170 -10.43 -9.52 -14.33
C ALA A 170 -11.80 -10.22 -14.47
N LEU A 171 -12.82 -9.51 -14.94
CA LEU A 171 -14.16 -10.06 -15.20
C LEU A 171 -14.24 -10.94 -16.46
N ARG A 172 -13.39 -10.70 -17.47
CA ARG A 172 -13.33 -11.51 -18.71
C ARG A 172 -12.40 -12.72 -18.60
N GLY A 173 -11.45 -12.70 -17.67
CA GLY A 173 -10.47 -13.76 -17.44
C GLY A 173 -10.83 -14.72 -16.30
N ALA A 174 -12.03 -14.60 -15.73
CA ALA A 174 -12.67 -15.56 -14.83
C ALA A 174 -13.71 -16.38 -15.59
#